data_AF-A0A0F0I5I4-F1
#
_entry.id   AF-A0A0F0I5I4-F1
#
_cell.length_a   1.000
_cell.length_b   1.000
_cell.length_c   1.000
_cell.angle_alpha   90.00
_cell.angle_beta   90.00
_cell.angle_gamma   90.00
#
_symmetry.space_group_name_H-M   'P 1'
#
loop_
_entity.id
_entity.type
_entity.pdbx_description
1 polymer ?
#
loop_
_entity_poly.entity_id
_entity_poly.type
_entity_poly.pdbx_seq_one_letter_code
_entity_poly.pdbx_strand_id
1 'polypeptide(L)'
;MHENPNHANEAYGWHFQYLTVIGLSLSTLTFAIGLLADVTLSARLFLIKNLLSICSAPLEVLISILYWGLRVIDERLVVPDWAVIPLNADISFHAIPSIVLLIDLFLLSPPWTISILPALGLSGTIAFGYWFWIERCFSYNGWYPYPIFEQLPFEGRIGLFALSAVVMALSTGTLKLLYGRVNGYGTHSKPHSRPGAISQNGSL
;
A
#
# COMPACT_ATOMS: atom_id res chain seq x y z
N MET A 1 -13.87 -22.35 -8.29
CA MET A 1 -13.48 -22.90 -6.97
C MET A 1 -12.91 -24.32 -7.06
N HIS A 2 -13.09 -25.07 -8.16
CA HIS A 2 -12.72 -26.51 -8.24
C HIS A 2 -11.34 -26.85 -8.80
N GLU A 3 -10.59 -25.90 -9.40
CA GLU A 3 -9.35 -26.25 -10.09
C GLU A 3 -8.07 -26.11 -9.23
N ASN A 4 -8.15 -25.38 -8.11
CA ASN A 4 -7.02 -25.18 -7.18
C ASN A 4 -7.54 -25.11 -5.73
N PRO A 5 -7.84 -26.25 -5.08
CA PRO A 5 -8.27 -26.28 -3.69
C PRO A 5 -7.14 -25.73 -2.81
N ASN A 6 -7.45 -24.75 -1.98
CA ASN A 6 -6.55 -24.26 -0.94
C ASN A 6 -7.32 -24.12 0.39
N HIS A 7 -6.60 -24.14 1.51
CA HIS A 7 -7.20 -24.03 2.83
C HIS A 7 -8.00 -22.73 3.02
N ALA A 8 -7.65 -21.66 2.30
CA ALA A 8 -8.33 -20.39 2.39
C ALA A 8 -9.75 -20.42 1.79
N ASN A 9 -10.04 -21.32 0.84
CA ASN A 9 -11.35 -21.43 0.20
C ASN A 9 -12.47 -21.79 1.17
N GLU A 10 -12.15 -22.52 2.24
CA GLU A 10 -13.10 -23.00 3.25
C GLU A 10 -12.95 -22.27 4.59
N ALA A 11 -11.98 -21.36 4.69
CA ALA A 11 -11.64 -20.65 5.92
C ALA A 11 -12.57 -19.46 6.20
N TYR A 12 -12.78 -19.16 7.49
CA TYR A 12 -13.36 -17.90 7.91
C TYR A 12 -12.47 -16.73 7.44
N GLY A 13 -13.10 -15.69 6.88
CA GLY A 13 -12.40 -14.58 6.25
C GLY A 13 -11.92 -14.87 4.82
N TRP A 14 -12.11 -16.09 4.31
CA TRP A 14 -11.74 -16.51 2.96
C TRP A 14 -10.30 -16.08 2.60
N HIS A 15 -10.07 -15.54 1.41
CA HIS A 15 -8.76 -14.98 1.04
C HIS A 15 -8.46 -13.61 1.69
N PHE A 16 -9.42 -12.96 2.35
CA PHE A 16 -9.23 -11.66 3.01
C PHE A 16 -8.49 -11.76 4.37
N GLN A 17 -8.07 -12.94 4.79
CA GLN A 17 -7.11 -13.08 5.89
C GLN A 17 -5.70 -12.63 5.48
N TYR A 18 -5.35 -12.70 4.19
CA TYR A 18 -4.05 -12.28 3.68
C TYR A 18 -4.02 -10.76 3.50
N LEU A 19 -3.02 -10.10 4.11
CA LEU A 19 -2.82 -8.66 3.94
C LEU A 19 -2.60 -8.29 2.47
N THR A 20 -1.90 -9.15 1.72
CA THR A 20 -1.69 -9.00 0.27
C THR A 20 -3.03 -8.90 -0.48
N VAL A 21 -4.02 -9.72 -0.14
CA VAL A 21 -5.34 -9.70 -0.81
C VAL A 21 -6.15 -8.47 -0.44
N ILE A 22 -6.07 -8.02 0.82
CA ILE A 22 -6.67 -6.75 1.24
C ILE A 22 -6.04 -5.59 0.47
N GLY A 23 -4.70 -5.55 0.39
CA GLY A 23 -3.95 -4.57 -0.41
C GLY A 23 -4.41 -4.57 -1.86
N LEU A 24 -4.32 -5.74 -2.53
CA LEU A 24 -4.72 -5.90 -3.93
C LEU A 24 -6.14 -5.42 -4.19
N SER A 25 -7.07 -5.71 -3.27
CA SER A 25 -8.47 -5.26 -3.38
C SER A 25 -8.58 -3.73 -3.30
N LEU A 26 -7.87 -3.11 -2.36
CA LEU A 26 -7.85 -1.66 -2.19
C LEU A 26 -7.18 -0.96 -3.39
N SER A 27 -6.09 -1.52 -3.90
CA SER A 27 -5.38 -1.04 -5.10
C SER A 27 -6.25 -1.15 -6.35
N THR A 28 -6.91 -2.29 -6.53
CA THR A 28 -7.87 -2.51 -7.62
C THR A 28 -9.01 -1.51 -7.55
N LEU A 29 -9.60 -1.29 -6.36
CA LEU A 29 -10.64 -0.29 -6.18
C LEU A 29 -10.14 1.12 -6.48
N THR A 30 -8.94 1.47 -6.02
CA THR A 30 -8.32 2.78 -6.27
C THR A 30 -8.19 3.05 -7.77
N PHE A 31 -7.65 2.10 -8.54
CA PHE A 31 -7.54 2.23 -10.00
C PHE A 31 -8.87 2.15 -10.73
N ALA A 32 -9.83 1.34 -10.26
CA ALA A 32 -11.16 1.30 -10.85
C ALA A 32 -11.88 2.65 -10.71
N ILE A 33 -11.80 3.28 -9.54
CA ILE A 33 -12.35 4.62 -9.33
C ILE A 33 -11.58 5.67 -10.14
N GLY A 34 -10.25 5.54 -10.25
CA GLY A 34 -9.43 6.39 -11.12
C GLY A 34 -9.84 6.32 -12.58
N LEU A 35 -9.97 5.10 -13.12
CA LEU A 35 -10.44 4.87 -14.49
C LEU A 35 -11.83 5.46 -14.72
N LEU A 36 -12.75 5.26 -13.78
CA LEU A 36 -14.08 5.87 -13.87
C LEU A 36 -14.00 7.40 -13.83
N ALA A 37 -13.13 7.98 -13.02
CA ALA A 37 -12.91 9.42 -12.97
C ALA A 37 -12.44 9.95 -14.33
N ASP A 38 -11.50 9.25 -14.98
CA ASP A 38 -10.94 9.65 -16.28
C ASP A 38 -11.95 9.51 -17.41
N VAL A 39 -12.71 8.41 -17.45
CA VAL A 39 -13.74 8.17 -18.47
C VAL A 39 -14.92 9.13 -18.33
N THR A 40 -15.30 9.49 -17.10
CA THR A 40 -16.45 10.36 -16.84
C THR A 40 -16.09 11.83 -16.63
N LEU A 41 -14.80 12.16 -16.60
CA LEU A 41 -14.25 13.47 -16.24
C LEU A 41 -14.77 14.00 -14.88
N SER A 42 -15.02 13.09 -13.94
CA SER A 42 -15.64 13.42 -12.64
C SER A 42 -14.61 13.80 -11.59
N ALA A 43 -14.60 15.09 -11.23
CA ALA A 43 -13.75 15.60 -10.14
C ALA A 43 -14.03 14.93 -8.77
N ARG A 44 -15.26 14.47 -8.54
CA ARG A 44 -15.63 13.76 -7.30
C ARG A 44 -14.99 12.37 -7.25
N LEU A 45 -15.03 11.62 -8.35
CA LEU A 45 -14.38 10.31 -8.44
C LEU A 45 -12.86 10.46 -8.34
N PHE A 46 -12.30 11.51 -8.96
CA PHE A 46 -10.88 11.82 -8.82
C PHE A 46 -10.48 12.10 -7.37
N LEU A 47 -11.29 12.86 -6.63
CA LEU A 47 -11.08 13.08 -5.19
C LEU A 47 -11.14 11.76 -4.41
N ILE A 48 -12.13 10.91 -4.66
CA ILE A 48 -12.26 9.60 -3.98
C ILE A 48 -11.04 8.73 -4.26
N LYS A 49 -10.59 8.64 -5.52
CA LYS A 49 -9.37 7.92 -5.88
C LYS A 49 -8.15 8.45 -5.12
N ASN A 50 -8.01 9.77 -4.98
CA ASN A 50 -6.90 10.35 -4.23
C ASN A 50 -6.99 10.12 -2.73
N LEU A 51 -8.21 10.03 -2.16
CA LEU A 51 -8.40 9.65 -0.77
C LEU A 51 -8.06 8.17 -0.55
N LEU A 52 -8.44 7.29 -1.47
CA LEU A 52 -8.08 5.88 -1.42
C LEU A 52 -6.56 5.68 -1.56
N SER A 53 -5.90 6.45 -2.44
CA SER A 53 -4.45 6.32 -2.68
C SER A 53 -3.60 6.69 -1.47
N ILE A 54 -4.08 7.57 -0.58
CA ILE A 54 -3.43 7.88 0.72
C ILE A 54 -3.28 6.63 1.60
N CYS A 55 -4.18 5.66 1.47
CA CYS A 55 -4.09 4.39 2.19
C CYS A 55 -3.42 3.29 1.34
N SER A 56 -3.86 3.17 0.08
CA SER A 56 -3.46 2.10 -0.84
C SER A 56 -1.95 2.08 -1.12
N ALA A 57 -1.38 3.21 -1.51
CA ALA A 57 0.04 3.27 -1.89
C ALA A 57 1.00 2.96 -0.74
N PRO A 58 0.90 3.56 0.46
CA PRO A 58 1.79 3.19 1.56
C PRO A 58 1.56 1.76 2.07
N LEU A 59 0.32 1.24 2.00
CA LEU A 59 0.02 -0.15 2.37
C LEU A 59 0.70 -1.14 1.41
N GLU A 60 0.60 -0.91 0.10
CA GLU A 60 1.25 -1.79 -0.88
C GLU A 60 2.78 -1.70 -0.81
N VAL A 61 3.34 -0.52 -0.56
CA VAL A 61 4.78 -0.38 -0.29
C VAL A 61 5.18 -1.18 0.95
N LEU A 62 4.39 -1.12 2.04
CA LEU A 62 4.61 -1.94 3.22
C LEU A 62 4.56 -3.43 2.88
N ILE A 63 3.54 -3.90 2.15
CA ILE A 63 3.38 -5.30 1.74
C ILE A 63 4.60 -5.74 0.93
N SER A 64 5.05 -4.96 -0.06
CA SER A 64 6.26 -5.25 -0.84
C SER A 64 7.51 -5.38 0.04
N ILE A 65 7.73 -4.42 0.95
CA ILE A 65 8.90 -4.40 1.84
C ILE A 65 8.87 -5.62 2.77
N LEU A 66 7.74 -5.88 3.42
CA LEU A 66 7.60 -7.01 4.35
C LEU A 66 7.77 -8.34 3.61
N TYR A 67 7.08 -8.52 2.48
CA TYR A 67 7.10 -9.78 1.75
C TYR A 67 8.51 -10.12 1.26
N TRP A 68 9.13 -9.23 0.48
CA TRP A 68 10.46 -9.49 -0.07
C TRP A 68 11.55 -9.46 1.00
N GLY A 69 11.41 -8.59 2.01
CA GLY A 69 12.34 -8.53 3.14
C GLY A 69 12.36 -9.83 3.95
N LEU A 70 11.18 -10.33 4.34
CA LEU A 70 11.07 -11.62 5.04
C LEU A 70 11.55 -12.76 4.16
N ARG A 71 11.15 -12.79 2.89
CA ARG A 71 11.52 -13.87 1.97
C ARG A 71 13.02 -13.97 1.72
N VAL A 72 13.73 -12.84 1.64
CA VAL A 72 15.19 -12.82 1.50
C VAL A 72 15.89 -13.33 2.77
N ILE A 73 15.32 -13.08 3.94
CA ILE A 73 15.85 -13.59 5.22
C ILE A 73 15.60 -15.10 5.33
N ASP A 74 14.35 -15.51 5.21
CA ASP A 74 13.91 -16.90 5.17
C ASP A 74 12.50 -16.96 4.57
N GLU A 75 12.35 -17.62 3.43
CA GLU A 75 11.08 -17.80 2.72
C GLU A 75 9.99 -18.42 3.62
N ARG A 76 10.38 -19.29 4.56
CA ARG A 76 9.45 -19.97 5.48
C ARG A 76 8.82 -19.04 6.50
N LEU A 77 9.23 -17.77 6.56
CA LEU A 77 8.56 -16.76 7.39
C LEU A 77 7.26 -16.28 6.75
N VAL A 78 7.14 -16.33 5.41
CA VAL A 78 6.04 -15.68 4.69
C VAL A 78 5.31 -16.61 3.72
N VAL A 79 5.98 -17.64 3.19
CA VAL A 79 5.36 -18.65 2.33
C VAL A 79 5.28 -19.98 3.10
N PRO A 80 4.08 -20.55 3.28
CA PRO A 80 3.93 -21.89 3.85
C PRO A 80 4.57 -22.97 2.96
N ASP A 81 5.11 -24.03 3.55
CA ASP A 81 5.83 -25.10 2.83
C ASP A 81 4.99 -25.83 1.76
N TRP A 82 3.66 -25.78 1.87
CA TRP A 82 2.75 -26.38 0.90
C TRP A 82 2.46 -25.48 -0.32
N ALA A 83 2.77 -24.18 -0.22
CA ALA A 83 2.44 -23.20 -1.24
C ALA A 83 3.60 -23.05 -2.24
N VAL A 84 3.31 -23.26 -3.52
CA VAL A 84 4.25 -22.97 -4.61
C VAL A 84 3.69 -21.83 -5.44
N ILE A 85 4.40 -20.70 -5.45
CA ILE A 85 3.99 -19.49 -6.17
C ILE A 85 4.94 -19.30 -7.35
N PRO A 86 4.45 -19.39 -8.61
CA PRO A 86 5.25 -19.04 -9.78
C PRO A 86 5.75 -17.59 -9.67
N LEU A 87 7.02 -17.36 -10.03
CA LEU A 87 7.68 -16.06 -9.86
C LEU A 87 6.89 -14.89 -10.48
N ASN A 88 6.25 -15.10 -11.64
CA ASN A 88 5.43 -14.09 -12.28
C ASN A 88 4.18 -13.73 -11.45
N ALA A 89 3.51 -14.72 -10.87
CA ALA A 89 2.38 -14.48 -9.98
C ALA A 89 2.85 -13.76 -8.71
N ASP A 90 4.01 -14.17 -8.20
CA ASP A 90 4.59 -13.60 -7.00
C ASP A 90 4.92 -12.10 -7.12
N ILE A 91 5.63 -11.75 -8.19
CA ILE A 91 5.91 -10.35 -8.55
C ILE A 91 4.59 -9.59 -8.75
N SER A 92 3.61 -10.22 -9.41
CA SER A 92 2.29 -9.60 -9.67
C SER A 92 1.53 -9.28 -8.40
N PHE A 93 1.61 -10.13 -7.37
CA PHE A 93 0.89 -9.90 -6.11
C PHE A 93 1.64 -8.97 -5.17
N HIS A 94 2.97 -9.05 -5.11
CA HIS A 94 3.75 -8.42 -4.04
C HIS A 94 4.56 -7.21 -4.49
N ALA A 95 4.77 -6.98 -5.79
CA ALA A 95 5.57 -5.85 -6.29
C ALA A 95 4.79 -4.94 -7.24
N ILE A 96 4.02 -5.50 -8.18
CA ILE A 96 3.32 -4.69 -9.18
C ILE A 96 2.38 -3.63 -8.58
N PRO A 97 1.53 -3.92 -7.56
CA PRO A 97 0.62 -2.93 -7.02
C PRO A 97 1.33 -1.69 -6.47
N SER A 98 2.42 -1.89 -5.71
CA SER A 98 3.22 -0.77 -5.21
C SER A 98 3.86 0.02 -6.35
N ILE A 99 4.45 -0.65 -7.35
CA ILE A 99 5.05 0.00 -8.51
C ILE A 99 4.04 0.89 -9.24
N VAL A 100 2.85 0.38 -9.57
CA VAL A 100 1.87 1.16 -10.34
C VAL A 100 1.27 2.30 -9.52
N LEU A 101 1.06 2.12 -8.22
CA LEU A 101 0.60 3.20 -7.33
C LEU A 101 1.66 4.28 -7.14
N LEU A 102 2.94 3.92 -7.13
CA LEU A 102 4.03 4.89 -7.11
C LEU A 102 4.11 5.68 -8.41
N ILE A 103 3.93 5.03 -9.56
CA ILE A 103 3.84 5.71 -10.86
C ILE A 103 2.66 6.69 -10.85
N ASP A 104 1.48 6.24 -10.45
CA ASP A 104 0.29 7.07 -10.33
C ASP A 104 0.51 8.24 -9.36
N LEU A 105 1.13 8.00 -8.20
CA LEU A 105 1.46 9.04 -7.24
C LEU A 105 2.39 10.08 -7.88
N PHE A 106 3.52 9.67 -8.45
CA PHE A 106 4.55 10.62 -8.88
C PHE A 106 4.19 11.36 -10.16
N LEU A 107 3.45 10.73 -11.07
CA LEU A 107 3.22 11.26 -12.41
C LEU A 107 1.79 11.73 -12.67
N LEU A 108 0.80 11.16 -11.98
CA LEU A 108 -0.63 11.32 -12.33
C LEU A 108 -1.48 11.93 -11.21
N SER A 109 -0.93 12.04 -10.00
CA SER A 109 -1.67 12.47 -8.80
C SER A 109 -1.23 13.83 -8.27
N PRO A 110 -2.14 14.58 -7.61
CA PRO A 110 -1.75 15.75 -6.83
C PRO A 110 -0.89 15.35 -5.62
N PRO A 111 -0.12 16.30 -5.04
CA PRO A 111 0.69 16.04 -3.87
C PRO A 111 -0.15 15.59 -2.68
N TRP A 112 0.34 14.61 -1.93
CA TRP A 112 -0.26 14.26 -0.65
C TRP A 112 -0.02 15.36 0.38
N THR A 113 -1.10 15.80 1.02
CA THR A 113 -1.07 16.83 2.06
C THR A 113 -0.93 16.26 3.46
N ILE A 114 -1.02 14.93 3.64
CA ILE A 114 -0.92 14.26 4.94
C ILE A 114 0.41 14.59 5.64
N SER A 115 0.35 15.01 6.91
CA SER A 115 1.54 15.24 7.74
C SER A 115 1.93 13.94 8.47
N ILE A 116 3.10 13.93 9.11
CA ILE A 116 3.64 12.70 9.72
C ILE A 116 2.74 12.13 10.83
N LEU A 117 2.08 12.98 11.62
CA LEU A 117 1.25 12.54 12.74
C LEU A 117 -0.04 11.84 12.27
N PRO A 118 -0.84 12.40 11.34
CA PRO A 118 -1.92 11.66 10.69
C PRO A 118 -1.45 10.41 9.94
N ALA A 119 -0.25 10.41 9.34
CA ALA A 119 0.30 9.21 8.70
C ALA A 119 0.60 8.09 9.71
N LEU A 120 1.15 8.43 10.88
CA LEU A 120 1.31 7.49 12.01
C LEU A 120 -0.03 6.99 12.53
N GLY A 121 -1.01 7.89 12.69
CA GLY A 121 -2.37 7.52 13.09
C GLY A 121 -3.00 6.53 12.11
N LEU A 122 -2.96 6.83 10.81
CA LEU A 122 -3.47 5.97 9.75
C LEU A 122 -2.77 4.59 9.75
N SER A 123 -1.44 4.60 9.81
CA SER A 123 -0.64 3.36 9.83
C SER A 123 -0.95 2.51 11.06
N GLY A 124 -1.10 3.14 12.23
CA GLY A 124 -1.49 2.46 13.47
C GLY A 124 -2.89 1.88 13.40
N THR A 125 -3.87 2.62 12.84
CA THR A 125 -5.23 2.12 12.63
C THR A 125 -5.25 0.90 11.70
N ILE A 126 -4.49 0.95 10.60
CA ILE A 126 -4.39 -0.18 9.66
C ILE A 126 -3.72 -1.39 10.31
N ALA A 127 -2.58 -1.18 10.99
CA ALA A 127 -1.86 -2.26 11.67
C ALA A 127 -2.71 -2.92 12.75
N PHE A 128 -3.34 -2.14 13.63
CA PHE A 128 -4.20 -2.67 14.68
C PHE A 128 -5.47 -3.33 14.12
N GLY A 129 -6.08 -2.72 13.09
CA GLY A 129 -7.26 -3.28 12.42
C GLY A 129 -6.95 -4.62 11.77
N TYR A 130 -5.82 -4.73 11.07
CA TYR A 130 -5.39 -6.00 10.49
C TYR A 130 -5.04 -7.02 11.58
N TRP A 131 -4.36 -6.61 12.66
CA TRP A 131 -4.06 -7.51 13.76
C TRP A 131 -5.34 -8.11 14.37
N PHE A 132 -6.30 -7.25 14.72
CA PHE A 132 -7.59 -7.70 15.24
C PHE A 132 -8.27 -8.68 14.27
N TRP A 133 -8.24 -8.37 12.97
CA TRP A 133 -8.84 -9.21 11.94
C TRP A 133 -8.16 -10.58 11.80
N ILE A 134 -6.82 -10.65 11.82
CA ILE A 134 -6.13 -11.95 11.71
C ILE A 134 -6.33 -12.83 12.93
N GLU A 135 -6.36 -12.25 14.14
CA GLU A 135 -6.59 -13.02 15.36
C GLU A 135 -8.03 -13.55 15.36
N ARG A 136 -8.97 -12.78 14.81
CA ARG A 136 -10.33 -13.25 14.58
C ARG A 136 -10.35 -14.43 13.60
N CYS A 137 -9.65 -14.34 12.48
CA CYS A 137 -9.54 -15.46 11.52
C CYS A 137 -8.91 -16.69 12.19
N PHE A 138 -7.81 -16.51 12.92
CA PHE A 138 -7.14 -17.57 13.66
C PHE A 138 -8.08 -18.25 14.67
N SER A 139 -8.91 -17.49 15.39
CA SER A 139 -9.85 -18.04 16.38
C SER A 139 -10.88 -19.01 15.78
N TYR A 140 -11.17 -18.90 14.47
CA TYR A 140 -12.07 -19.81 13.75
C TYR A 140 -11.34 -20.89 12.97
N ASN A 141 -10.19 -20.55 12.38
CA ASN A 141 -9.50 -21.40 11.43
C ASN A 141 -8.45 -22.30 12.10
N GLY A 142 -7.87 -21.85 13.21
CA GLY A 142 -6.80 -22.55 13.92
C GLY A 142 -5.41 -22.41 13.30
N TRP A 143 -5.23 -21.57 12.28
CA TRP A 143 -3.96 -21.33 11.58
C TRP A 143 -3.86 -19.87 11.11
N TYR A 144 -2.63 -19.37 10.91
CA TYR A 144 -2.38 -18.03 10.39
C TYR A 144 -2.04 -18.02 8.89
N PRO A 145 -2.42 -16.98 8.14
CA PRO A 145 -2.11 -16.87 6.71
C PRO A 145 -0.61 -16.76 6.40
N TYR A 146 0.19 -16.31 7.36
CA TYR A 146 1.64 -16.18 7.22
C TYR A 146 2.35 -16.93 8.34
N PRO A 147 3.31 -17.83 8.05
CA PRO A 147 3.96 -18.66 9.06
C PRO A 147 4.64 -17.89 10.20
N ILE A 148 5.15 -16.68 9.95
CA ILE A 148 5.79 -15.84 10.97
C ILE A 148 4.90 -15.59 12.20
N PHE A 149 3.58 -15.56 12.03
CA PHE A 149 2.66 -15.37 13.16
C PHE A 149 2.66 -16.57 14.10
N GLU A 150 2.84 -17.79 13.60
CA GLU A 150 2.95 -18.99 14.45
C GLU A 150 4.32 -19.08 15.13
N GLN A 151 5.36 -18.58 14.47
CA GLN A 151 6.73 -18.62 14.99
C GLN A 151 7.01 -17.57 16.08
N LEU A 152 6.22 -16.50 16.12
CA LEU A 152 6.37 -15.44 17.11
C LEU A 152 5.44 -15.65 18.32
N PRO A 153 5.95 -15.49 19.56
CA PRO A 153 5.09 -15.35 20.72
C PRO A 153 4.29 -14.04 20.64
N PHE A 154 3.31 -13.87 21.51
CA PHE A 154 2.45 -12.68 21.55
C PHE A 154 3.23 -11.36 21.53
N GLU A 155 4.28 -11.24 22.36
CA GLU A 155 5.15 -10.05 22.39
C GLU A 155 5.90 -9.81 21.06
N GLY A 156 6.28 -10.89 20.37
CA GLY A 156 6.88 -10.81 19.05
C GLY A 156 5.90 -10.25 18.01
N ARG A 157 4.63 -10.63 18.09
CA ARG A 157 3.57 -10.10 17.22
C ARG A 157 3.30 -8.62 17.50
N ILE A 158 3.29 -8.20 18.77
CA ILE A 158 3.24 -6.77 19.13
C ILE A 158 4.36 -6.01 18.41
N GLY A 159 5.60 -6.51 18.52
CA GLY A 159 6.76 -5.91 17.87
C GLY A 159 6.60 -5.84 16.35
N LEU A 160 6.13 -6.93 15.73
CA LEU A 160 5.91 -7.01 14.28
C LEU A 160 4.88 -5.97 13.79
N PHE A 161 3.73 -5.85 14.46
CA PHE A 161 2.70 -4.88 14.09
C PHE A 161 3.13 -3.43 14.35
N ALA A 162 3.80 -3.16 15.47
CA ALA A 162 4.34 -1.84 15.79
C ALA A 162 5.40 -1.41 14.76
N LEU A 163 6.34 -2.30 14.43
CA LEU A 163 7.36 -2.04 13.42
C LEU A 163 6.72 -1.81 12.04
N SER A 164 5.72 -2.61 11.67
CA SER A 164 4.99 -2.45 10.41
C SER A 164 4.32 -1.07 10.30
N ALA A 165 3.69 -0.60 11.38
CA ALA A 165 3.08 0.74 11.42
C ALA A 165 4.14 1.85 11.26
N VAL A 166 5.31 1.70 11.89
CA VAL A 166 6.43 2.65 11.74
C VAL A 166 6.97 2.65 10.32
N VAL A 167 7.20 1.47 9.73
CA VAL A 167 7.70 1.33 8.35
C VAL A 167 6.73 1.97 7.36
N MET A 168 5.42 1.77 7.53
CA MET A 168 4.39 2.38 6.68
C MET A 168 4.35 3.90 6.83
N ALA A 169 4.45 4.43 8.05
CA ALA A 169 4.47 5.88 8.28
C ALA A 169 5.74 6.53 7.70
N LEU A 170 6.91 5.89 7.87
CA LEU A 170 8.17 6.35 7.27
C LEU A 170 8.13 6.28 5.74
N SER A 171 7.52 5.23 5.18
CA SER A 171 7.27 5.12 3.74
C SER A 171 6.41 6.29 3.26
N THR A 172 5.31 6.59 3.96
CA THR A 172 4.43 7.72 3.63
C THR A 172 5.19 9.06 3.63
N GLY A 173 6.02 9.31 4.66
CA GLY A 173 6.88 10.49 4.73
C GLY A 173 7.89 10.55 3.59
N THR A 174 8.54 9.43 3.28
CA THR A 174 9.52 9.31 2.20
C THR A 174 8.88 9.56 0.83
N LEU A 175 7.71 8.99 0.56
CA LEU A 175 6.97 9.20 -0.68
C LEU A 175 6.59 10.67 -0.87
N LYS A 176 6.14 11.34 0.20
CA LYS A 176 5.87 12.78 0.15
C LYS A 176 7.12 13.61 -0.18
N LEU A 177 8.27 13.27 0.44
CA LEU A 177 9.55 13.93 0.15
C LEU A 177 10.00 13.69 -1.29
N LEU A 178 9.90 12.46 -1.79
CA LEU A 178 10.23 12.10 -3.16
C LEU A 178 9.33 12.81 -4.16
N TYR A 179 8.02 12.88 -3.89
CA TYR A 179 7.08 13.63 -4.73
C TYR A 179 7.51 15.09 -4.84
N GLY A 180 7.87 15.73 -3.71
CA GLY A 180 8.35 17.11 -3.71
C GLY A 180 9.63 17.31 -4.54
N ARG A 181 10.54 16.32 -4.53
CA ARG A 181 11.76 16.35 -5.36
C ARG A 181 11.47 16.15 -6.85
N VAL A 182 10.57 15.23 -7.20
CA VAL A 182 10.23 14.91 -8.60
C VAL A 182 9.41 16.03 -9.24
N ASN A 183 8.46 16.61 -8.50
CA ASN A 183 7.48 17.58 -9.01
C ASN A 183 7.76 19.05 -8.62
N GLY A 184 8.85 19.33 -7.89
CA GLY A 184 9.20 20.68 -7.43
C GLY A 184 8.25 21.25 -6.36
N TYR A 185 7.41 20.41 -5.75
CA TYR A 185 6.44 20.83 -4.74
C TYR A 185 7.10 20.92 -3.35
N GLY A 186 6.92 22.05 -2.65
CA GLY A 186 7.52 22.27 -1.33
C GLY A 186 9.01 22.63 -1.34
N THR A 187 9.66 22.75 -2.50
CA THR A 187 10.97 23.42 -2.59
C THR A 187 10.78 24.93 -2.45
N HIS A 188 11.47 25.56 -1.51
CA HIS A 188 11.64 27.02 -1.45
C HIS A 188 12.51 27.52 -2.61
N SER A 189 12.17 27.18 -3.84
CA SER A 189 12.74 27.82 -5.01
C SER A 189 12.17 29.23 -5.04
N LYS A 190 12.98 30.25 -4.70
CA LYS A 190 12.59 31.64 -4.93
C LYS A 190 12.13 31.75 -6.39
N PRO A 191 10.96 32.36 -6.67
CA PRO A 191 10.56 32.61 -8.05
C PRO A 191 11.68 33.41 -8.71
N HIS A 192 12.41 32.76 -9.63
CA HIS A 192 13.46 33.42 -10.38
C HIS A 192 12.80 33.96 -11.64
N SER A 193 12.50 35.26 -11.62
CA SER A 193 12.11 35.96 -12.84
C SER A 193 13.24 35.82 -13.85
N ARG A 194 13.00 35.05 -14.92
CA ARG A 194 13.90 35.07 -16.07
C ARG A 194 13.65 36.37 -16.84
N PRO A 195 14.69 37.11 -17.25
CA PRO A 195 14.53 38.23 -18.17
C PRO A 195 13.76 37.74 -19.42
N GLY A 196 12.55 38.26 -19.64
CA GLY A 196 11.68 37.88 -20.77
C GLY A 196 10.29 37.32 -20.41
N ALA A 197 10.03 36.95 -19.15
CA ALA A 197 8.74 36.35 -18.74
C ALA A 197 7.53 37.31 -18.70
N ILE A 198 7.70 38.60 -19.05
CA ILE A 198 6.63 39.62 -19.02
C ILE A 198 6.01 39.84 -20.42
N SER A 199 6.56 39.24 -21.49
CA SER A 199 6.10 39.53 -22.86
C SER A 199 4.92 38.69 -23.38
N GLN A 200 4.41 37.70 -22.64
CA GLN A 200 3.28 36.88 -23.13
C GLN A 200 1.90 37.29 -22.62
N ASN A 201 1.81 38.34 -21.79
CA ASN A 201 0.54 39.02 -21.54
C ASN A 201 0.50 40.34 -22.32
N GLY A 202 0.66 40.23 -23.64
CA GLY A 202 0.29 41.27 -24.58
C GLY A 202 -1.19 41.11 -24.93
N SER A 203 -1.99 42.08 -24.47
CA SER A 203 -3.27 42.52 -25.02
C SER A 203 -4.02 41.56 -25.97
N LEU A 204 -5.16 41.05 -25.51
CA LEU A 204 -6.50 41.32 -26.06
C LEU A 204 -7.56 40.89 -25.04
#